data_AF-A0A950FGH5-F1
#
_entry.id   AF-A0A950FGH5-F1
#
_cell.length_a   1.000
_cell.length_b   1.000
_cell.length_c   1.000
_cell.angle_alpha   90.00
_cell.angle_beta   90.00
_cell.angle_gamma   90.00
#
_symmetry.space_group_name_H-M   'P 1'
#
loop_
_entity.id
_entity.type
_entity.pdbx_description
1 polymer ?
#
loop_
_entity_poly.entity_id
_entity_poly.type
_entity_poly.pdbx_seq_one_letter_code
_entity_poly.pdbx_strand_id
1 'polypeptide(L)'
;MHLYAFAIYGVCVAGYECSVFWEKFKIKRQLRMSLSRIPFSAAVSLLVPLLATTGLSPVSNNQGQTVWGRTWGPPTFWHSIVKWKGEGLVSPIYFHYLFEKPLLLLLLAILVWALATRTVIVNSRMLIPLAIFGVIFTVMPFELWGAAFADYRLPSGVAFFGWASLGWGETSAARIAVVRMLLSVCLVLRVGSVLSAWQPRQAIIGEYETALQPIPPGSRLLVIVGDSGYDLEHVPVLAAAKRGVFVPYTFTDDGVLTRGIQLLKLTPEYADYWEDFPNPSSIRDIRRFDYLLEVGKPQIKIPISVSLNEVGSGQSFILYRIEQNAAK
;
A
#
# COMPACT_ATOMS: atom_id res chain seq x y z
N MET A 1 1.03 -4.95 -5.40
CA MET A 1 0.42 -3.74 -6.00
C MET A 1 0.01 -3.93 -7.47
N HIS A 2 0.81 -4.53 -8.35
CA HIS A 2 0.50 -4.61 -9.79
C HIS A 2 -0.82 -5.33 -10.14
N LEU A 3 -1.13 -6.46 -9.51
CA LEU A 3 -2.40 -7.18 -9.75
C LEU A 3 -3.63 -6.37 -9.28
N TYR A 4 -3.48 -5.56 -8.24
CA TYR A 4 -4.55 -4.71 -7.72
C TYR A 4 -4.88 -3.59 -8.70
N ALA A 5 -3.87 -2.91 -9.24
CA ALA A 5 -4.05 -1.90 -10.28
C ALA A 5 -4.68 -2.49 -11.56
N PHE A 6 -4.24 -3.69 -11.96
CA PHE A 6 -4.83 -4.41 -13.08
C PHE A 6 -6.33 -4.72 -12.85
N ALA A 7 -6.70 -5.17 -11.64
CA ALA A 7 -8.10 -5.42 -11.29
C ALA A 7 -8.94 -4.14 -11.35
N ILE A 8 -8.43 -3.02 -10.81
CA ILE A 8 -9.11 -1.70 -10.93
C ILE A 8 -9.31 -1.35 -12.41
N TYR A 9 -8.26 -1.43 -13.22
CA TYR A 9 -8.35 -1.15 -14.65
C TYR A 9 -9.42 -2.01 -15.35
N GLY A 10 -9.39 -3.33 -15.12
CA GLY A 10 -10.36 -4.24 -15.73
C GLY A 10 -11.80 -3.96 -15.29
N VAL A 11 -12.04 -3.64 -14.02
CA VAL A 11 -13.37 -3.20 -13.53
C VAL A 11 -13.80 -1.91 -14.24
N CYS A 12 -12.89 -0.95 -14.43
CA CYS A 12 -13.22 0.28 -15.14
C CYS A 12 -13.60 0.01 -16.60
N VAL A 13 -12.83 -0.81 -17.31
CA VAL A 13 -13.12 -1.18 -18.71
C VAL A 13 -14.45 -1.91 -18.80
N ALA A 14 -14.68 -2.91 -17.95
CA ALA A 14 -15.95 -3.65 -17.93
C ALA A 14 -17.14 -2.74 -17.63
N GLY A 15 -17.02 -1.86 -16.63
CA GLY A 15 -18.06 -0.89 -16.30
C GLY A 15 -18.32 0.11 -17.44
N TYR A 16 -17.28 0.58 -18.12
CA TYR A 16 -17.41 1.46 -19.28
C TYR A 16 -18.15 0.77 -20.43
N GLU A 17 -17.78 -0.46 -20.76
CA GLU A 17 -18.43 -1.24 -21.81
C GLU A 17 -19.89 -1.56 -21.49
N CYS A 18 -20.21 -1.85 -20.21
CA CYS A 18 -21.59 -1.94 -19.72
C CYS A 18 -22.36 -0.63 -19.93
N SER A 19 -21.71 0.52 -19.72
CA SER A 19 -22.30 1.83 -19.94
C SER A 19 -22.60 2.10 -21.41
N VAL A 20 -21.66 1.78 -22.31
CA VAL A 20 -21.86 1.88 -23.76
C VAL A 20 -22.99 0.95 -24.23
N PHE A 21 -23.04 -0.27 -23.71
CA PHE A 21 -24.11 -1.21 -23.97
C PHE A 21 -25.47 -0.67 -23.49
N TRP A 22 -25.53 -0.12 -22.28
CA TRP A 22 -26.74 0.46 -21.70
C TRP A 22 -27.26 1.66 -22.50
N GLU A 23 -26.38 2.57 -22.92
CA GLU A 23 -26.74 3.70 -23.79
C GLU A 23 -27.33 3.21 -25.12
N LYS A 24 -26.69 2.23 -25.77
CA LYS A 24 -27.17 1.63 -27.03
C LYS A 24 -28.51 0.92 -26.86
N PHE A 25 -28.69 0.20 -25.76
CA PHE A 25 -29.94 -0.48 -25.43
C PHE A 25 -31.08 0.53 -25.23
N LYS A 26 -30.82 1.61 -24.48
CA LYS A 26 -31.81 2.68 -24.25
C LYS A 26 -32.26 3.36 -25.54
N ILE A 27 -31.35 3.61 -26.48
CA ILE A 27 -31.64 4.26 -27.76
C ILE A 27 -32.38 3.32 -28.72
N LYS A 28 -31.90 2.08 -28.88
CA LYS A 28 -32.43 1.17 -29.91
C LYS A 28 -33.58 0.28 -29.44
N ARG A 29 -33.80 0.14 -28.13
CA ARG A 29 -34.77 -0.78 -27.48
C ARG A 29 -34.73 -2.23 -27.98
N GLN A 30 -33.69 -2.64 -28.70
CA GLN A 30 -33.55 -3.96 -29.29
C GLN A 30 -32.20 -4.57 -28.89
N LEU A 31 -32.25 -5.74 -28.25
CA LEU A 31 -31.10 -6.58 -27.94
C LEU A 31 -30.68 -7.34 -29.19
N ARG A 32 -29.85 -6.74 -30.03
CA ARG A 32 -29.14 -7.51 -31.07
C ARG A 32 -28.02 -8.30 -30.42
N MET A 33 -27.95 -9.60 -30.66
CA MET A 33 -26.88 -10.50 -30.19
C MET A 33 -25.47 -10.01 -30.57
N SER A 34 -25.30 -9.18 -31.59
CA SER A 34 -24.00 -8.57 -31.89
C SER A 34 -23.49 -7.64 -30.79
N LEU A 35 -24.36 -7.11 -29.93
CA LEU A 35 -24.00 -6.25 -28.79
C LEU A 35 -23.46 -7.04 -27.59
N SER A 36 -23.70 -8.36 -27.48
CA SER A 36 -23.18 -9.16 -26.35
C SER A 36 -21.69 -9.47 -26.45
N ARG A 37 -21.06 -9.25 -27.62
CA ARG A 37 -19.61 -9.40 -27.80
C ARG A 37 -18.80 -8.46 -26.89
N ILE A 38 -19.37 -7.30 -26.59
CA ILE A 38 -18.75 -6.24 -25.78
C ILE A 38 -18.57 -6.68 -24.31
N PRO A 39 -19.64 -7.04 -23.56
CA PRO A 39 -19.48 -7.52 -22.19
C PRO A 39 -18.72 -8.85 -22.12
N PHE A 40 -18.80 -9.69 -23.15
CA PHE A 40 -18.03 -10.93 -23.22
C PHE A 40 -16.52 -10.67 -23.28
N SER A 41 -16.07 -9.74 -24.12
CA SER A 41 -14.64 -9.37 -24.19
C SER A 41 -14.12 -8.82 -22.87
N ALA A 42 -14.91 -7.97 -22.21
CA ALA A 42 -14.58 -7.45 -20.88
C ALA A 42 -14.52 -8.54 -19.82
N ALA A 43 -15.51 -9.45 -19.80
CA ALA A 43 -15.54 -10.59 -18.91
C ALA A 43 -14.33 -11.51 -19.12
N VAL A 44 -13.96 -11.82 -20.36
CA VAL A 44 -12.78 -12.63 -20.68
C VAL A 44 -11.49 -11.95 -20.20
N SER A 45 -11.35 -10.64 -20.40
CA SER A 45 -10.16 -9.89 -19.96
C SER A 45 -9.96 -9.87 -18.44
N LEU A 46 -11.03 -10.05 -17.67
CA LEU A 46 -11.01 -10.13 -16.21
C LEU A 46 -10.92 -11.56 -15.69
N LEU A 47 -11.68 -12.48 -16.30
CA LEU A 47 -11.77 -13.88 -15.87
C LEU A 47 -10.47 -14.63 -16.12
N VAL A 48 -9.78 -14.41 -17.25
CA VAL A 48 -8.55 -15.15 -17.54
C VAL A 48 -7.46 -14.86 -16.50
N PRO A 49 -7.13 -13.59 -16.17
CA PRO A 49 -6.16 -13.29 -15.12
C PRO A 49 -6.63 -13.75 -13.73
N LEU A 50 -7.92 -13.61 -13.41
CA LEU A 50 -8.46 -14.06 -12.13
C LEU A 50 -8.36 -15.58 -11.96
N LEU A 51 -8.70 -16.35 -12.99
CA LEU A 51 -8.58 -17.81 -12.97
C LEU A 51 -7.11 -18.25 -12.98
N ALA A 52 -6.25 -17.53 -13.69
CA ALA A 52 -4.81 -17.80 -13.65
C ALA A 52 -4.23 -17.58 -12.24
N THR A 53 -4.65 -16.52 -11.53
CA THR A 53 -4.14 -16.23 -10.20
C THR A 53 -4.77 -17.09 -9.11
N THR A 54 -6.06 -17.39 -9.20
CA THR A 54 -6.77 -18.17 -8.16
C THR A 54 -6.72 -19.67 -8.39
N GLY A 55 -6.70 -20.14 -9.65
CA GLY A 55 -6.77 -21.56 -9.99
C GLY A 55 -5.44 -22.18 -10.44
N LEU A 56 -4.57 -21.42 -11.11
CA LEU A 56 -3.34 -21.96 -11.72
C LEU A 56 -2.05 -21.56 -10.98
N SER A 57 -2.13 -20.56 -10.11
CA SER A 57 -0.95 -20.06 -9.41
C SER A 57 -0.52 -21.02 -8.29
N PRO A 58 0.76 -21.39 -8.17
CA PRO A 58 1.26 -22.21 -7.06
C PRO A 58 0.99 -21.63 -5.67
N VAL A 59 0.72 -20.32 -5.58
CA VAL A 59 0.35 -19.61 -4.33
C VAL A 59 -1.16 -19.61 -4.04
N SER A 60 -2.00 -20.24 -4.89
CA SER A 60 -3.45 -20.33 -4.63
C SER A 60 -3.78 -21.03 -3.32
N ASN A 61 -2.96 -22.00 -2.90
CA ASN A 61 -3.11 -22.73 -1.65
C ASN A 61 -2.60 -21.96 -0.41
N ASN A 62 -1.87 -20.85 -0.61
CA ASN A 62 -1.32 -20.01 0.44
C ASN A 62 -2.03 -18.64 0.50
N GLN A 63 -3.32 -18.59 0.21
CA GLN A 63 -4.08 -17.36 0.37
C GLN A 63 -4.24 -17.06 1.86
N GLY A 64 -3.74 -15.89 2.28
CA GLY A 64 -3.94 -15.40 3.64
C GLY A 64 -5.43 -15.20 3.96
N GLN A 65 -5.73 -14.94 5.22
CA GLN A 65 -7.11 -14.78 5.66
C GLN A 65 -7.79 -13.57 5.00
N THR A 66 -9.12 -13.65 4.87
CA THR A 66 -9.97 -12.51 4.52
C THR A 66 -10.58 -11.97 5.80
N VAL A 67 -10.24 -10.74 6.16
CA VAL A 67 -10.65 -10.15 7.44
C VAL A 67 -11.55 -8.95 7.20
N TRP A 68 -12.77 -9.05 7.71
CA TRP A 68 -13.75 -7.98 7.71
C TRP A 68 -13.53 -7.09 8.93
N GLY A 69 -12.82 -5.98 8.72
CA GLY A 69 -12.52 -5.02 9.77
C GLY A 69 -11.12 -5.10 10.35
N ARG A 70 -10.80 -4.23 11.32
CA ARG A 70 -9.52 -4.30 12.05
C ARG A 70 -9.61 -5.37 13.14
N THR A 71 -8.57 -6.19 13.23
CA THR A 71 -8.33 -7.18 14.29
C THR A 71 -8.26 -6.59 15.71
N TRP A 72 -8.13 -5.26 15.84
CA TRP A 72 -7.82 -4.56 17.10
C TRP A 72 -8.85 -3.48 17.49
N GLY A 73 -10.15 -3.71 17.28
CA GLY A 73 -11.19 -2.71 17.58
C GLY A 73 -12.50 -3.28 18.13
N PRO A 74 -13.33 -2.45 18.80
CA PRO A 74 -14.58 -2.90 19.42
C PRO A 74 -15.57 -3.46 18.36
N PRO A 75 -16.34 -4.50 18.71
CA PRO A 75 -16.97 -5.42 17.75
C PRO A 75 -18.29 -4.94 17.13
N THR A 76 -18.63 -3.64 17.20
CA THR A 76 -19.89 -3.18 16.60
C THR A 76 -19.72 -2.96 15.10
N PHE A 77 -20.10 -3.99 14.33
CA PHE A 77 -20.08 -4.05 12.86
C PHE A 77 -20.39 -2.71 12.17
N TRP A 78 -21.44 -2.00 12.59
CA TRP A 78 -21.87 -0.74 11.98
C TRP A 78 -20.98 0.46 12.29
N HIS A 79 -20.56 0.65 13.55
CA HIS A 79 -19.67 1.76 13.92
C HIS A 79 -18.32 1.60 13.23
N SER A 80 -17.85 0.36 13.23
CA SER A 80 -16.64 -0.09 12.57
C SER A 80 -16.69 0.13 11.06
N ILE A 81 -17.72 -0.32 10.34
CA ILE A 81 -17.82 -0.12 8.88
C ILE A 81 -17.88 1.36 8.51
N VAL A 82 -18.75 2.15 9.15
CA VAL A 82 -18.92 3.57 8.77
C VAL A 82 -17.64 4.36 9.07
N LYS A 83 -17.05 4.17 10.26
CA LYS A 83 -15.79 4.83 10.63
C LYS A 83 -14.66 4.41 9.71
N TRP A 84 -14.47 3.12 9.46
CA TRP A 84 -13.33 2.63 8.68
C TRP A 84 -13.45 2.91 7.19
N LYS A 85 -14.64 2.83 6.60
CA LYS A 85 -14.84 3.23 5.21
C LYS A 85 -14.73 4.74 5.06
N GLY A 86 -15.20 5.51 6.03
CA GLY A 86 -14.94 6.95 6.12
C GLY A 86 -13.44 7.24 6.14
N GLU A 87 -12.69 6.60 7.05
CA GLU A 87 -11.23 6.69 7.14
C GLU A 87 -10.55 6.26 5.83
N GLY A 88 -11.00 5.18 5.18
CA GLY A 88 -10.47 4.72 3.90
C GLY A 88 -10.66 5.74 2.77
N LEU A 89 -11.82 6.39 2.69
CA LEU A 89 -12.07 7.47 1.71
C LEU A 89 -11.17 8.68 1.94
N VAL A 90 -10.90 9.02 3.21
CA VAL A 90 -9.98 10.10 3.54
C VAL A 90 -8.53 9.63 3.66
N SER A 91 -8.22 8.35 3.49
CA SER A 91 -6.87 7.83 3.67
C SER A 91 -5.85 8.40 2.67
N PRO A 92 -6.17 8.67 1.39
CA PRO A 92 -5.21 9.28 0.45
C PRO A 92 -4.78 10.70 0.85
N ILE A 93 -5.47 11.28 1.83
CA ILE A 93 -5.38 12.66 2.32
C ILE A 93 -5.20 12.69 3.84
N TYR A 94 -5.06 11.53 4.48
CA TYR A 94 -4.84 11.39 5.92
C TYR A 94 -3.35 11.49 6.20
N PHE A 95 -2.81 12.70 6.09
CA PHE A 95 -1.50 12.98 6.67
C PHE A 95 -1.69 13.90 7.87
N HIS A 96 -0.83 13.72 8.87
CA HIS A 96 -0.88 14.42 10.15
C HIS A 96 -0.61 15.94 10.07
N TYR A 97 -0.50 16.51 8.86
CA TYR A 97 -0.10 17.90 8.67
C TYR A 97 -1.29 18.86 8.71
N LEU A 98 -1.19 19.87 9.57
CA LEU A 98 -2.19 20.93 9.77
C LEU A 98 -2.61 21.62 8.46
N PHE A 99 -1.70 21.72 7.49
CA PHE A 99 -1.92 22.41 6.21
C PHE A 99 -2.65 21.58 5.15
N GLU A 100 -2.77 20.25 5.33
CA GLU A 100 -3.39 19.41 4.31
C GLU A 100 -4.92 19.45 4.34
N LYS A 101 -5.51 19.59 5.53
CA LYS A 101 -6.97 19.65 5.67
C LYS A 101 -7.57 20.88 4.98
N PRO A 102 -7.04 22.11 5.14
CA PRO A 102 -7.54 23.27 4.41
C PRO A 102 -7.36 23.13 2.89
N LEU A 103 -6.21 22.60 2.44
CA LEU A 103 -5.93 22.40 1.02
C LEU A 103 -6.92 21.42 0.37
N LEU A 104 -7.27 20.34 1.08
CA LEU A 104 -8.30 19.40 0.66
C LEU A 104 -9.68 20.05 0.57
N LEU A 105 -10.09 20.80 1.60
CA LEU A 105 -11.38 21.48 1.60
C LEU A 105 -11.47 22.49 0.44
N LEU A 106 -10.37 23.18 0.16
CA LEU A 106 -10.26 24.09 -0.99
C LEU A 106 -10.39 23.33 -2.31
N LEU A 107 -9.67 22.21 -2.49
CA LEU A 107 -9.76 21.36 -3.68
C LEU A 107 -11.20 20.88 -3.91
N LEU A 108 -11.85 20.39 -2.85
CA LEU A 108 -13.24 19.93 -2.91
C LEU A 108 -14.18 21.08 -3.26
N ALA A 109 -14.01 22.26 -2.64
CA ALA A 109 -14.80 23.44 -2.94
C ALA A 109 -14.67 23.89 -4.41
N ILE A 110 -13.44 23.89 -4.95
CA ILE A 110 -13.18 24.20 -6.36
C ILE A 110 -13.90 23.19 -7.27
N LEU A 111 -13.77 21.89 -7.00
CA LEU A 111 -14.39 20.84 -7.81
C LEU A 111 -15.92 20.89 -7.75
N VAL A 112 -16.49 21.03 -6.55
CA VAL A 112 -17.95 21.17 -6.36
C VAL A 112 -18.47 22.41 -7.07
N TRP A 113 -17.79 23.55 -6.95
CA TRP A 113 -18.16 24.77 -7.66
C TRP A 113 -18.06 24.60 -9.19
N ALA A 114 -16.97 24.00 -9.68
CA ALA A 114 -16.77 23.77 -11.11
C ALA A 114 -17.84 22.81 -11.69
N LEU A 115 -18.24 21.78 -10.94
CA LEU A 115 -19.32 20.85 -11.30
C LEU A 115 -20.69 21.53 -11.24
N ALA A 116 -20.99 22.25 -10.16
CA ALA A 116 -22.27 22.96 -9.98
C ALA A 116 -22.51 24.02 -11.07
N THR A 117 -21.44 24.70 -11.49
CA THR A 117 -21.48 25.68 -12.60
C THR A 117 -21.38 25.05 -13.99
N ARG A 118 -21.29 23.72 -14.09
CA ARG A 118 -21.03 22.96 -15.33
C ARG A 118 -19.79 23.40 -16.09
N THR A 119 -18.85 24.06 -15.40
CA THR A 119 -17.51 24.36 -15.95
C THR A 119 -16.74 23.08 -16.18
N VAL A 120 -16.89 22.14 -15.24
CA VAL A 120 -16.45 20.75 -15.37
C VAL A 120 -17.68 19.87 -15.44
N ILE A 121 -17.64 18.84 -16.28
CA ILE A 121 -18.69 17.84 -16.42
C ILE A 121 -18.09 16.45 -16.21
N VAL A 122 -18.89 15.52 -15.70
CA VAL A 122 -18.52 14.11 -15.63
C VAL A 122 -19.02 13.42 -16.89
N ASN A 123 -18.15 12.65 -17.55
CA ASN A 123 -18.54 11.83 -18.69
C ASN A 123 -19.60 10.80 -18.25
N SER A 124 -20.80 10.85 -18.84
CA SER A 124 -21.91 9.95 -18.50
C SER A 124 -21.54 8.48 -18.57
N ARG A 125 -20.65 8.11 -19.50
CA ARG A 125 -20.19 6.73 -19.67
C ARG A 125 -19.38 6.22 -18.48
N MET A 126 -18.76 7.12 -17.73
CA MET A 126 -17.97 6.79 -16.55
C MET A 126 -18.80 6.66 -15.26
N LEU A 127 -20.08 7.02 -15.27
CA LEU A 127 -20.92 6.91 -14.07
C LEU A 127 -21.09 5.46 -13.60
N ILE A 128 -21.26 4.51 -14.53
CA ILE A 128 -21.39 3.08 -14.21
C ILE A 128 -20.10 2.52 -13.57
N PRO A 129 -18.89 2.65 -14.18
CA PRO A 129 -17.68 2.13 -13.54
C PRO A 129 -17.40 2.81 -12.19
N LEU A 130 -17.64 4.12 -12.04
CA LEU A 130 -17.50 4.81 -10.75
C LEU A 130 -18.48 4.28 -9.69
N ALA A 131 -19.73 4.00 -10.07
CA ALA A 131 -20.70 3.37 -9.18
C ALA A 131 -20.29 1.95 -8.76
N ILE A 132 -19.79 1.15 -9.70
CA ILE A 132 -19.25 -0.19 -9.42
C ILE A 132 -18.10 -0.12 -8.41
N PHE A 133 -17.17 0.84 -8.57
CA PHE A 133 -16.12 1.05 -7.59
C PHE A 133 -16.66 1.43 -6.21
N GLY A 134 -17.72 2.25 -6.14
CA GLY A 134 -18.38 2.58 -4.88
C GLY A 134 -18.97 1.34 -4.18
N VAL A 135 -19.60 0.44 -4.95
CA VAL A 135 -20.10 -0.85 -4.43
C VAL A 135 -18.95 -1.72 -3.97
N ILE A 136 -17.93 -1.93 -4.80
CA ILE A 136 -16.74 -2.73 -4.47
C ILE A 136 -16.09 -2.18 -3.20
N PHE A 137 -15.88 -0.87 -3.08
CA PHE A 137 -15.30 -0.25 -1.91
C PHE A 137 -16.09 -0.56 -0.63
N THR A 138 -17.42 -0.49 -0.71
CA THR A 138 -18.33 -0.75 0.41
C THR A 138 -18.24 -2.20 0.88
N VAL A 139 -18.15 -3.15 -0.05
CA VAL A 139 -18.10 -4.59 0.24
C VAL A 139 -16.68 -5.17 0.27
N MET A 140 -15.63 -4.37 0.07
CA MET A 140 -14.25 -4.87 0.11
C MET A 140 -13.84 -5.06 1.58
N PRO A 141 -13.29 -6.21 1.97
CA PRO A 141 -12.77 -6.42 3.31
C PRO A 141 -11.51 -5.56 3.55
N PHE A 142 -11.13 -5.42 4.82
CA PHE A 142 -9.92 -4.69 5.20
C PHE A 142 -8.67 -5.47 4.76
N GLU A 143 -8.66 -6.79 4.99
CA GLU A 143 -7.64 -7.70 4.46
C GLU A 143 -8.27 -8.63 3.44
N LEU A 144 -7.68 -8.70 2.25
CA LEU A 144 -8.10 -9.59 1.17
C LEU A 144 -6.93 -10.51 0.82
N TRP A 145 -7.09 -11.82 1.05
CA TRP A 145 -6.05 -12.82 0.80
C TRP A 145 -4.72 -12.50 1.50
N GLY A 146 -4.79 -12.08 2.77
CA GLY A 146 -3.64 -11.63 3.56
C GLY A 146 -3.16 -10.21 3.27
N ALA A 147 -3.57 -9.59 2.15
CA ALA A 147 -3.18 -8.21 1.87
C ALA A 147 -4.00 -7.23 2.71
N ALA A 148 -3.43 -6.74 3.80
CA ALA A 148 -4.03 -5.69 4.62
C ALA A 148 -4.22 -4.37 3.85
N PHE A 149 -5.16 -3.55 4.32
CA PHE A 149 -5.53 -2.26 3.72
C PHE A 149 -6.02 -2.38 2.27
N ALA A 150 -6.65 -3.50 1.91
CA ALA A 150 -7.16 -3.72 0.56
C ALA A 150 -8.19 -2.64 0.17
N ASP A 151 -9.11 -2.30 1.07
CA ASP A 151 -10.10 -1.26 0.85
C ASP A 151 -9.53 0.17 0.90
N TYR A 152 -8.53 0.45 1.74
CA TYR A 152 -7.86 1.76 1.81
C TYR A 152 -7.10 2.10 0.52
N ARG A 153 -6.64 1.08 -0.21
CA ARG A 153 -5.93 1.26 -1.49
C ARG A 153 -6.89 1.56 -2.66
N LEU A 154 -8.18 1.27 -2.53
CA LEU A 154 -9.13 1.43 -3.65
C LEU A 154 -9.37 2.91 -4.00
N PRO A 155 -9.68 3.80 -3.04
CA PRO A 155 -9.98 5.20 -3.35
C PRO A 155 -8.86 5.91 -4.09
N SER A 156 -7.59 5.66 -3.74
CA SER A 156 -6.45 6.29 -4.42
C SER A 156 -6.32 5.85 -5.87
N GLY A 157 -6.49 4.55 -6.16
CA GLY A 157 -6.49 4.04 -7.53
C GLY A 157 -7.70 4.54 -8.33
N VAL A 158 -8.89 4.57 -7.74
CA VAL A 158 -10.13 5.02 -8.38
C VAL A 158 -10.13 6.53 -8.63
N ALA A 159 -9.46 7.32 -7.80
CA ALA A 159 -9.35 8.77 -7.96
C ALA A 159 -8.77 9.16 -9.34
N PHE A 160 -7.84 8.37 -9.90
CA PHE A 160 -7.32 8.60 -11.26
C PHE A 160 -8.41 8.45 -12.34
N PHE A 161 -9.28 7.44 -12.22
CA PHE A 161 -10.41 7.26 -13.14
C PHE A 161 -11.49 8.31 -12.93
N GLY A 162 -11.73 8.70 -11.67
CA GLY A 162 -12.60 9.83 -11.32
C GLY A 162 -12.11 11.12 -11.97
N TRP A 163 -10.82 11.42 -11.87
CA TRP A 163 -10.21 12.57 -12.52
C TRP A 163 -10.28 12.49 -14.06
N ALA A 164 -9.93 11.34 -14.64
CA ALA A 164 -9.99 11.13 -16.09
C ALA A 164 -11.43 11.18 -16.66
N SER A 165 -12.44 10.99 -15.81
CA SER A 165 -13.84 11.12 -16.20
C SER A 165 -14.31 12.57 -16.33
N LEU A 166 -13.52 13.54 -15.83
CA LEU A 166 -13.85 14.95 -15.88
C LEU A 166 -13.50 15.53 -17.25
N GLY A 167 -14.41 16.31 -17.81
CA GLY A 167 -14.22 17.09 -19.02
C GLY A 167 -14.60 18.56 -18.82
N TRP A 168 -14.21 19.41 -19.76
CA TRP A 168 -14.67 20.80 -19.79
C TRP A 168 -16.09 20.87 -20.34
N GLY A 169 -16.98 21.60 -19.68
CA GLY A 169 -18.30 21.89 -20.20
C GLY A 169 -18.32 23.06 -21.19
N GLU A 170 -19.50 23.36 -21.73
CA GLU A 170 -19.74 24.53 -22.59
C GLU A 170 -19.78 25.80 -21.73
N THR A 171 -18.61 26.39 -21.47
CA THR A 171 -18.45 27.58 -20.64
C THR A 171 -17.38 28.50 -21.21
N SER A 172 -17.23 29.70 -20.63
CA SER A 172 -16.23 30.65 -21.11
C SER A 172 -14.80 30.18 -20.83
N ALA A 173 -13.89 30.46 -21.76
CA ALA A 173 -12.45 30.15 -21.61
C ALA A 173 -11.85 30.78 -20.34
N ALA A 174 -12.35 31.95 -19.92
CA ALA A 174 -11.95 32.61 -18.68
C ALA A 174 -12.28 31.77 -17.44
N ARG A 175 -13.47 31.16 -17.36
CA ARG A 175 -13.83 30.29 -16.23
C ARG A 175 -12.98 29.02 -16.19
N ILE A 176 -12.73 28.41 -17.35
CA ILE A 176 -11.82 27.27 -17.47
C ILE A 176 -10.42 27.65 -16.98
N ALA A 177 -9.91 28.81 -17.39
CA ALA A 177 -8.60 29.30 -16.96
C ALA A 177 -8.53 29.51 -15.44
N VAL A 178 -9.58 30.07 -14.83
CA VAL A 178 -9.68 30.23 -13.36
C VAL A 178 -9.62 28.87 -12.66
N VAL A 179 -10.44 27.90 -13.08
CA VAL A 179 -10.42 26.55 -12.47
C VAL A 179 -9.05 25.90 -12.63
N ARG A 180 -8.44 25.96 -13.82
CA ARG A 180 -7.09 25.42 -14.06
C ARG A 180 -6.04 26.07 -13.16
N MET A 181 -6.09 27.39 -13.02
CA MET A 181 -5.15 28.13 -12.17
C MET A 181 -5.30 27.70 -10.71
N LEU A 182 -6.53 27.66 -10.18
CA LEU A 182 -6.81 27.24 -8.81
C LEU A 182 -6.33 25.80 -8.54
N LEU A 183 -6.64 24.86 -9.44
CA LEU A 183 -6.18 23.47 -9.33
C LEU A 183 -4.64 23.35 -9.41
N SER A 184 -4.00 24.17 -10.26
CA SER A 184 -2.54 24.20 -10.38
C SER A 184 -1.88 24.74 -9.11
N VAL A 185 -2.45 25.78 -8.50
CA VAL A 185 -2.00 26.29 -7.20
C VAL A 185 -2.14 25.21 -6.14
N CYS A 186 -3.28 24.50 -6.08
CA CYS A 186 -3.45 23.38 -5.16
C CYS A 186 -2.40 22.28 -5.36
N LEU A 187 -2.08 21.95 -6.62
CA LEU A 187 -1.05 20.97 -6.96
C LEU A 187 0.33 21.41 -6.49
N VAL A 188 0.73 22.65 -6.77
CA VAL A 188 2.03 23.19 -6.34
C VAL A 188 2.15 23.18 -4.82
N LEU A 189 1.12 23.64 -4.10
CA LEU A 189 1.09 23.59 -2.64
C LEU A 189 1.17 22.15 -2.12
N ARG A 190 0.47 21.21 -2.76
CA ARG A 190 0.53 19.79 -2.39
C ARG A 190 1.92 19.21 -2.59
N VAL A 191 2.53 19.44 -3.75
CA VAL A 191 3.90 18.97 -4.05
C VAL A 191 4.90 19.58 -3.07
N GLY A 192 4.81 20.89 -2.81
CA GLY A 192 5.64 21.57 -1.82
C GLY A 192 5.49 20.98 -0.41
N SER A 193 4.25 20.71 0.02
CA SER A 193 3.97 20.06 1.31
C SER A 193 4.60 18.67 1.39
N VAL A 194 4.41 17.83 0.37
CA VAL A 194 5.01 16.49 0.32
C VAL A 194 6.53 16.56 0.35
N LEU A 195 7.13 17.44 -0.46
CA LEU A 195 8.58 17.64 -0.48
C LEU A 195 9.10 18.08 0.89
N SER A 196 8.43 19.04 1.55
CA SER A 196 8.82 19.52 2.87
C SER A 196 8.77 18.43 3.94
N ALA A 197 7.82 17.49 3.84
CA ALA A 197 7.69 16.35 4.74
C ALA A 197 8.72 15.24 4.44
N TRP A 198 9.06 15.05 3.17
CA TRP A 198 9.94 13.97 2.72
C TRP A 198 11.43 14.33 2.81
N GLN A 199 11.79 15.59 2.56
CA GLN A 199 13.19 16.00 2.47
C GLN A 199 13.99 15.72 3.76
N PRO A 200 13.47 15.98 4.99
CA PRO A 200 14.17 15.61 6.22
C PRO A 200 14.36 14.09 6.36
N ARG A 201 13.38 13.30 5.90
CA ARG A 201 13.43 11.83 5.95
C ARG A 201 14.50 11.25 5.02
N GLN A 202 14.78 11.93 3.91
CA GLN A 202 15.80 11.50 2.95
C GLN A 202 17.20 11.43 3.61
N ALA A 203 17.52 12.36 4.51
CA ALA A 203 18.78 12.33 5.25
C ALA A 203 18.88 11.09 6.13
N ILE A 204 17.82 10.76 6.87
CA ILE A 204 17.74 9.57 7.72
C ILE A 204 17.93 8.30 6.86
N ILE A 205 17.22 8.19 5.73
CA ILE A 205 17.37 7.06 4.80
C ILE A 205 18.82 6.96 4.28
N GLY A 206 19.46 8.09 3.98
CA GLY A 206 20.85 8.15 3.55
C GLY A 206 21.83 7.64 4.61
N GLU A 207 21.57 7.90 5.90
CA GLU A 207 22.37 7.35 7.00
C GLU A 207 22.29 5.81 7.02
N TYR A 208 21.09 5.24 6.88
CA TYR A 208 20.91 3.78 6.76
C TYR A 208 21.61 3.23 5.51
N GLU A 209 21.42 3.85 4.33
CA GLU A 209 22.05 3.39 3.10
C GLU A 209 23.59 3.36 3.20
N THR A 210 24.16 4.33 3.93
CA THR A 210 25.60 4.44 4.20
C THR A 210 26.06 3.41 5.22
N ALA A 211 25.39 3.26 6.36
CA ALA A 211 25.78 2.26 7.35
C ALA A 211 25.61 0.83 6.86
N LEU A 212 24.68 0.57 5.94
CA LEU A 212 24.50 -0.74 5.33
C LEU A 212 25.53 -1.04 4.22
N GLN A 213 26.36 -0.08 3.76
CA GLN A 213 27.36 -0.34 2.71
C GLN A 213 28.34 -1.46 3.01
N PRO A 214 28.90 -1.55 4.22
CA PRO A 214 29.91 -2.54 4.53
C PRO A 214 29.37 -3.96 4.69
N ILE A 215 28.04 -4.15 4.74
CA ILE A 215 27.44 -5.49 4.92
C ILE A 215 27.55 -6.27 3.60
N PRO A 216 28.21 -7.44 3.58
CA PRO A 216 28.26 -8.29 2.40
C PRO A 216 26.86 -8.79 1.99
N PRO A 217 26.57 -8.90 0.68
CA PRO A 217 25.35 -9.56 0.22
C PRO A 217 25.24 -10.99 0.77
N GLY A 218 24.01 -11.40 1.10
CA GLY A 218 23.72 -12.71 1.70
C GLY A 218 24.00 -12.81 3.21
N SER A 219 24.60 -11.80 3.84
CA SER A 219 24.72 -11.77 5.30
C SER A 219 23.35 -11.82 5.98
N ARG A 220 23.28 -12.45 7.15
CA ARG A 220 22.07 -12.60 7.95
C ARG A 220 21.98 -11.42 8.92
N LEU A 221 20.91 -10.64 8.82
CA LEU A 221 20.70 -9.45 9.64
C LEU A 221 19.53 -9.65 10.60
N LEU A 222 19.80 -9.46 11.88
CA LEU A 222 18.78 -9.28 12.91
C LEU A 222 18.51 -7.79 13.03
N VAL A 223 17.25 -7.38 12.94
CA VAL A 223 16.79 -6.00 13.13
C VAL A 223 15.86 -5.97 14.31
N ILE A 224 16.21 -5.14 15.29
CA ILE A 224 15.40 -4.87 16.46
C ILE A 224 14.85 -3.45 16.31
N VAL A 225 13.54 -3.34 16.20
CA VAL A 225 12.86 -2.04 16.11
C VAL A 225 12.36 -1.68 17.50
N GLY A 226 12.93 -0.64 18.08
CA GLY A 226 12.45 -0.01 19.29
C GLY A 226 11.29 0.96 19.02
N ASP A 227 10.93 1.73 20.05
CA ASP A 227 9.95 2.81 19.92
C ASP A 227 10.55 3.94 19.07
N SER A 228 10.39 3.82 17.75
CA SER A 228 11.08 4.62 16.73
C SER A 228 10.12 5.45 15.87
N GLY A 229 8.82 5.38 16.18
CA GLY A 229 7.75 5.87 15.32
C GLY A 229 7.55 4.98 14.08
N TYR A 230 6.35 5.01 13.50
CA TYR A 230 5.95 4.16 12.36
C TYR A 230 6.84 4.31 11.09
N ASP A 231 7.71 5.32 11.02
CA ASP A 231 8.45 5.65 9.80
C ASP A 231 9.65 4.74 9.52
N LEU A 232 10.11 3.93 10.49
CA LEU A 232 11.34 3.11 10.37
C LEU A 232 11.11 1.59 10.37
N GLU A 233 9.85 1.15 10.40
CA GLU A 233 9.47 -0.28 10.38
C GLU A 233 9.91 -1.00 9.10
N HIS A 234 10.16 -0.25 8.01
CA HIS A 234 10.55 -0.79 6.71
C HIS A 234 12.06 -0.82 6.45
N VAL A 235 12.89 -0.42 7.42
CA VAL A 235 14.36 -0.53 7.31
C VAL A 235 14.85 -1.95 6.97
N PRO A 236 14.28 -3.05 7.53
CA PRO A 236 14.71 -4.39 7.14
C PRO A 236 14.49 -4.70 5.65
N VAL A 237 13.37 -4.21 5.08
CA VAL A 237 13.08 -4.33 3.64
C VAL A 237 14.10 -3.54 2.82
N LEU A 238 14.49 -2.35 3.28
CA LEU A 238 15.52 -1.54 2.62
C LEU A 238 16.86 -2.28 2.57
N ALA A 239 17.29 -2.88 3.69
CA ALA A 239 18.52 -3.66 3.76
C ALA A 239 18.49 -4.86 2.80
N ALA A 240 17.40 -5.62 2.79
CA ALA A 240 17.23 -6.73 1.87
C ALA A 240 17.25 -6.28 0.40
N ALA A 241 16.50 -5.23 0.03
CA ALA A 241 16.37 -4.77 -1.34
C ALA A 241 17.65 -4.12 -1.90
N LYS A 242 18.36 -3.33 -1.07
CA LYS A 242 19.53 -2.56 -1.52
C LYS A 242 20.85 -3.33 -1.42
N ARG A 243 20.95 -4.27 -0.47
CA ARG A 243 22.19 -5.01 -0.19
C ARG A 243 22.09 -6.50 -0.42
N GLY A 244 20.90 -7.05 -0.68
CA GLY A 244 20.72 -8.50 -0.78
C GLY A 244 20.96 -9.21 0.55
N VAL A 245 20.73 -8.51 1.67
CA VAL A 245 20.88 -9.06 3.02
C VAL A 245 19.69 -9.96 3.33
N PHE A 246 19.94 -11.09 3.96
CA PHE A 246 18.90 -12.01 4.38
C PHE A 246 18.29 -11.56 5.71
N VAL A 247 17.03 -11.11 5.65
CA VAL A 247 16.22 -10.79 6.83
C VAL A 247 15.05 -11.78 6.91
N PRO A 248 15.20 -12.89 7.66
CA PRO A 248 14.30 -14.04 7.55
C PRO A 248 12.84 -13.68 7.85
N TYR A 249 12.59 -12.95 8.93
CA TYR A 249 11.24 -12.66 9.43
C TYR A 249 10.50 -11.55 8.66
N THR A 250 11.13 -10.88 7.69
CA THR A 250 10.47 -9.81 6.92
C THR A 250 9.55 -10.34 5.81
N PHE A 251 9.80 -11.57 5.33
CA PHE A 251 9.10 -12.16 4.18
C PHE A 251 8.51 -13.54 4.48
N THR A 252 8.47 -13.90 5.76
CA THR A 252 7.86 -15.11 6.28
C THR A 252 6.64 -14.74 7.09
N ASP A 253 5.62 -15.59 7.07
CA ASP A 253 4.51 -15.48 7.98
C ASP A 253 4.98 -15.69 9.43
N ASP A 254 4.77 -14.65 10.20
CA ASP A 254 5.29 -14.46 11.52
C ASP A 254 4.22 -14.80 12.59
N GLY A 255 3.05 -15.28 12.16
CA GLY A 255 1.95 -15.64 13.05
C GLY A 255 1.30 -14.45 13.75
N VAL A 256 1.69 -13.20 13.46
CA VAL A 256 1.20 -11.99 14.15
C VAL A 256 0.80 -10.90 13.17
N LEU A 257 1.74 -10.39 12.36
CA LEU A 257 1.52 -9.28 11.42
C LEU A 257 1.34 -9.75 9.97
N THR A 258 1.78 -10.97 9.64
CA THR A 258 1.83 -11.51 8.28
C THR A 258 1.17 -12.88 8.13
N ARG A 259 0.24 -13.22 9.04
CA ARG A 259 -0.51 -14.49 9.05
C ARG A 259 -0.94 -14.96 7.66
N GLY A 260 -0.43 -16.11 7.24
CA GLY A 260 -0.75 -16.74 5.96
C GLY A 260 -0.03 -16.17 4.75
N ILE A 261 0.93 -15.25 4.90
CA ILE A 261 1.73 -14.69 3.80
C ILE A 261 3.18 -15.14 3.93
N GLN A 262 3.52 -16.23 3.26
CA GLN A 262 4.91 -16.66 3.11
C GLN A 262 5.38 -16.36 1.68
N LEU A 263 6.14 -15.27 1.51
CA LEU A 263 6.74 -14.91 0.22
C LEU A 263 8.00 -15.73 -0.07
N LEU A 264 8.74 -16.11 0.99
CA LEU A 264 9.91 -16.96 0.89
C LEU A 264 9.67 -18.31 1.57
N LYS A 265 9.81 -19.40 0.80
CA LYS A 265 9.89 -20.75 1.36
C LYS A 265 11.32 -21.00 1.80
N LEU A 266 11.52 -21.14 3.12
CA LEU A 266 12.82 -21.47 3.68
C LEU A 266 13.20 -22.92 3.29
N THR A 267 14.47 -23.16 2.94
CA THR A 267 14.97 -24.52 2.80
C THR A 267 15.03 -25.18 4.19
N PRO A 268 15.09 -26.52 4.29
CA PRO A 268 15.14 -27.20 5.58
C PRO A 268 16.26 -26.69 6.51
N GLU A 269 17.36 -26.22 5.95
CA GLU A 269 18.51 -25.64 6.68
C GLU A 269 18.19 -24.34 7.42
N TYR A 270 17.13 -23.63 7.00
CA TYR A 270 16.68 -22.37 7.60
C TYR A 270 15.29 -22.48 8.22
N ALA A 271 14.70 -23.69 8.30
CA ALA A 271 13.35 -23.90 8.81
C ALA A 271 13.18 -23.41 10.26
N ASP A 272 14.24 -23.43 11.05
CA ASP A 272 14.27 -22.98 12.44
C ASP A 272 14.25 -21.44 12.58
N TYR A 273 14.34 -20.65 11.50
CA TYR A 273 14.09 -19.20 11.54
C TYR A 273 12.60 -18.85 11.54
N TRP A 274 11.76 -19.82 11.17
CA TRP A 274 10.30 -19.65 11.09
C TRP A 274 9.61 -19.97 12.42
N GLU A 275 10.03 -21.04 13.08
CA GLU A 275 9.28 -21.60 14.23
C GLU A 275 9.39 -20.72 15.49
N ASP A 276 10.51 -20.01 15.66
CA ASP A 276 10.75 -19.13 16.79
C ASP A 276 11.09 -17.73 16.26
N PHE A 277 10.17 -16.78 16.47
CA PHE A 277 10.50 -15.36 16.33
C PHE A 277 11.75 -15.10 17.17
N PRO A 278 12.85 -14.56 16.59
CA PRO A 278 14.12 -14.47 17.30
C PRO A 278 13.91 -13.67 18.58
N ASN A 279 14.13 -14.30 19.74
CA ASN A 279 14.08 -13.60 21.01
C ASN A 279 15.38 -12.80 21.12
N PRO A 280 15.34 -11.47 21.05
CA PRO A 280 16.55 -10.67 21.06
C PRO A 280 17.23 -10.65 22.45
N SER A 281 16.64 -11.31 23.46
CA SER A 281 17.29 -11.60 24.75
C SER A 281 17.97 -12.98 24.79
N SER A 282 17.81 -13.80 23.74
CA SER A 282 18.40 -15.13 23.61
C SER A 282 19.75 -15.07 22.89
N ILE A 283 20.81 -15.51 23.56
CA ILE A 283 22.15 -15.63 22.97
C ILE A 283 22.13 -16.54 21.74
N ARG A 284 21.38 -17.65 21.83
CA ARG A 284 21.27 -18.63 20.75
C ARG A 284 20.71 -17.98 19.50
N ASP A 285 19.71 -17.12 19.65
CA ASP A 285 19.03 -16.51 18.51
C ASP A 285 19.89 -15.42 17.88
N ILE A 286 20.55 -14.59 18.69
CA ILE A 286 21.45 -13.54 18.17
C ILE A 286 22.63 -14.16 17.40
N ARG A 287 23.26 -15.23 17.91
CA ARG A 287 24.43 -15.85 17.27
C ARG A 287 24.14 -16.48 15.89
N ARG A 288 22.87 -16.64 15.53
CA ARG A 288 22.46 -17.11 14.19
C ARG A 288 22.56 -16.02 13.12
N PHE A 289 22.89 -14.80 13.50
CA PHE A 289 23.03 -13.66 12.61
C PHE A 289 24.48 -13.20 12.54
N ASP A 290 24.82 -12.52 11.44
CA ASP A 290 26.14 -11.95 11.21
C ASP A 290 26.20 -10.49 11.67
N TYR A 291 25.04 -9.81 11.61
CA TYR A 291 24.86 -8.42 11.99
C TYR A 291 23.59 -8.23 12.84
N LEU A 292 23.62 -7.22 13.70
CA LEU A 292 22.50 -6.74 14.49
C LEU A 292 22.28 -5.24 14.20
N LEU A 293 21.08 -4.86 13.79
CA LEU A 293 20.67 -3.48 13.59
C LEU A 293 19.62 -3.09 14.63
N GLU A 294 19.98 -2.17 15.51
CA GLU A 294 19.06 -1.55 16.47
C GLU A 294 18.48 -0.28 15.87
N VAL A 295 17.16 -0.18 15.81
CA VAL A 295 16.45 0.98 15.26
C VAL A 295 15.68 1.70 16.36
N GLY A 296 15.89 3.01 16.48
CA GLY A 296 15.35 3.88 17.51
C GLY A 296 16.03 3.66 18.86
N LYS A 297 15.22 3.46 19.90
CA LYS A 297 15.67 3.16 21.27
C LYS A 297 15.08 1.83 21.73
N PRO A 298 15.54 0.69 21.19
CA PRO A 298 15.03 -0.59 21.62
C PRO A 298 15.37 -0.79 23.10
N GLN A 299 14.35 -1.09 23.92
CA GLN A 299 14.52 -1.36 25.35
C GLN A 299 14.92 -2.83 25.59
N ILE A 300 15.89 -3.33 24.82
CA ILE A 300 16.28 -4.74 24.87
C ILE A 300 17.65 -4.86 25.51
N LYS A 301 17.77 -5.75 26.50
CA LYS A 301 19.04 -6.05 27.14
C LYS A 301 19.76 -7.12 26.33
N ILE A 302 20.79 -6.71 25.61
CA ILE A 302 21.67 -7.65 24.90
C ILE A 302 22.44 -8.48 25.95
N PRO A 303 22.48 -9.81 25.83
CA PRO A 303 23.24 -10.66 26.74
C PRO A 303 24.74 -10.30 26.72
N ILE A 304 25.36 -10.22 27.92
CA ILE A 304 26.77 -9.84 28.11
C ILE A 304 27.75 -10.78 27.37
N SER A 305 27.33 -12.01 27.05
CA SER A 305 28.14 -13.03 26.36
C SER A 305 28.13 -12.93 24.82
N VAL A 306 27.50 -11.90 24.26
CA VAL A 306 27.54 -11.59 22.84
C VAL A 306 28.48 -10.41 22.64
N SER A 307 29.61 -10.65 21.98
CA SER A 307 30.52 -9.57 21.58
C SER A 307 29.97 -8.90 20.32
N LEU A 308 29.75 -7.60 20.42
CA LEU A 308 29.23 -6.74 19.37
C LEU A 308 30.26 -5.68 19.03
N ASN A 309 30.63 -5.60 17.76
CA ASN A 309 31.50 -4.55 17.26
C ASN A 309 30.67 -3.56 16.44
N GLU A 310 30.60 -2.31 16.88
CA GLU A 310 29.89 -1.26 16.15
C GLU A 310 30.58 -1.03 14.79
N VAL A 311 29.81 -1.21 13.70
CA VAL A 311 30.30 -0.99 12.33
C VAL A 311 29.73 0.28 11.70
N GLY A 312 28.67 0.83 12.29
CA GLY A 312 28.10 2.10 11.89
C GLY A 312 26.97 2.53 12.81
N SER A 313 26.77 3.84 12.93
CA SER A 313 25.68 4.42 13.70
C SER A 313 25.12 5.64 12.98
N GLY A 314 23.87 5.95 13.29
CA GLY A 314 23.15 7.13 12.80
C GLY A 314 22.29 7.73 13.90
N GLN A 315 21.49 8.73 13.56
CA GLN A 315 20.64 9.42 14.54
C GLN A 315 19.60 8.51 15.19
N SER A 316 19.13 7.51 14.43
CA SER A 316 18.05 6.62 14.82
C SER A 316 18.44 5.15 14.79
N PHE A 317 19.73 4.80 14.74
CA PHE A 317 20.13 3.41 14.75
C PHE A 317 21.60 3.18 15.14
N ILE A 318 21.89 1.94 15.52
CA ILE A 318 23.25 1.43 15.65
C ILE A 318 23.31 0.07 14.96
N LEU A 319 24.35 -0.14 14.15
CA LEU A 319 24.63 -1.39 13.45
C LEU A 319 25.87 -2.04 14.05
N TYR A 320 25.73 -3.28 14.47
CA TYR A 320 26.78 -4.10 15.04
C TYR A 320 27.08 -5.29 14.14
N ARG A 321 28.36 -5.68 14.11
CA ARG A 321 28.80 -7.00 13.65
C ARG A 321 28.87 -7.93 14.86
N ILE A 322 28.30 -9.12 14.72
CA ILE A 322 28.27 -10.13 15.78
C ILE A 322 29.53 -10.98 15.67
N GLU A 323 30.35 -11.00 16.71
CA GLU A 323 31.56 -11.83 16.72
C GLU A 323 31.23 -13.28 17.10
N GLN A 324 31.40 -14.20 16.16
CA GLN A 324 31.07 -15.62 16.37
C GLN A 324 32.09 -16.36 17.25
N ASN A 325 33.26 -15.77 17.54
CA ASN A 325 34.42 -16.46 18.11
C ASN A 325 34.81 -16.05 19.54
N ALA A 326 34.05 -15.20 20.23
CA ALA A 326 34.44 -14.67 21.55
C ALA A 326 34.29 -15.66 22.73
N ALA A 327 33.89 -16.91 22.47
CA ALA A 327 33.81 -17.96 23.50
C ALA A 327 34.55 -19.23 23.03
N LYS A 328 35.88 -19.22 23.23
CA LYS A 328 36.66 -20.42 23.49
C LYS A 328 37.33 -20.24 24.84
#